data_AF-A0A8H6NAL7-F1
#
_entry.id   AF-A0A8H6NAL7-F1
#
_cell.length_a   1.000
_cell.length_b   1.000
_cell.length_c   1.000
_cell.angle_alpha   90.00
_cell.angle_beta   90.00
_cell.angle_gamma   90.00
#
_symmetry.space_group_name_H-M   'P 1'
#
loop_
_entity.id
_entity.type
_entity.pdbx_description
1 polymer ?
#
loop_
_entity_poly.entity_id
_entity_poly.type
_entity_poly.pdbx_seq_one_letter_code
_entity_poly.pdbx_strand_id
1 'polypeptide(L)'
;MTLQQPASNSKPLTLEDEDFHDWKRPVPTITDDGKPSGVIWECPEKRVIDYESDWYHLPDVPDFLVCTRCHERYLSQTPLSPSFERVSRPTGRCRFNVPRITRCLLPEYARTKDAQPLKAFMSQRLQIQDCHGEGGVNGAAGVKWFKVLDERLEGIVTCEACYEDAVLGTSFAPHFAPYDQAQPADATWACDVCLPFLLRTLVKHSRLPQYSWDDWAQSAAKHLKLPKCDGKPVEPTSRRWLRLRGGRASGILYCERCYEESLAFTPLGLEFELVDVEPSRTGLGWMDVALGYTNKEPQPMQCSAPSPPVLVATALARSRGDPEVLLEAAEVIAACPPCTETGITDGAWYTLAGVGGCDGYMLCAACHAGYVRAWGLERLFQRVTGLDSSVAYLCSFQRTAPRWLGHMLKMQEGVETGAWARYEGWVRRFSGVPECAKEEQVGGRRWYGWDDCTICPECWLTHCKEVLSAAPAGVAKGLDMEFDGRLVAETRMCCMYSPRMRQKWAEAVDAGSASALVEFARQRHGVYVRTVLQVKMLRGMQEMQMMNAMHAGMMSVTYQGIEGMRVVSGTTDGYEHGSAALGWHATDEGATAAAFRDQMSSGMSQANSASTWMRMAQLTTEWKEVE
;
A
#
# COMPACT_ATOMS: atom_id res chain seq x y z
N MET A 1 35.14 -19.95 6.81
CA MET A 1 35.43 -19.13 8.01
C MET A 1 34.23 -19.20 8.91
N THR A 2 34.39 -19.87 10.04
CA THR A 2 33.36 -20.15 11.04
C THR A 2 32.92 -18.84 11.69
N LEU A 3 31.67 -18.42 11.46
CA LEU A 3 31.06 -17.29 12.15
C LEU A 3 30.95 -17.64 13.64
N GLN A 4 31.84 -17.07 14.45
CA GLN A 4 31.70 -17.07 15.90
C GLN A 4 30.43 -16.30 16.26
N GLN A 5 29.50 -16.97 16.92
CA GLN A 5 28.40 -16.31 17.63
C GLN A 5 28.99 -15.31 18.63
N PRO A 6 28.49 -14.06 18.68
CA PRO A 6 28.88 -13.17 19.76
C PRO A 6 28.38 -13.76 21.08
N ALA A 7 29.29 -13.88 22.04
CA ALA A 7 29.00 -14.31 23.39
C ALA A 7 28.03 -13.31 24.06
N SER A 8 26.73 -13.64 24.13
CA SER A 8 25.78 -12.86 24.91
C SER A 8 25.81 -13.34 26.37
N ASN A 9 26.70 -12.73 27.15
CA ASN A 9 26.74 -12.88 28.62
C ASN A 9 25.61 -12.05 29.30
N SER A 10 24.40 -12.08 28.72
CA SER A 10 23.21 -11.38 29.22
C SER A 10 22.26 -12.39 29.85
N LYS A 11 21.67 -12.05 31.01
CA LYS A 11 20.54 -12.81 31.57
C LYS A 11 19.49 -13.06 30.48
N PRO A 12 18.82 -14.22 30.45
CA PRO A 12 17.70 -14.44 29.54
C PRO A 12 16.63 -13.38 29.79
N LEU A 13 16.19 -12.70 28.74
CA LEU A 13 15.09 -11.74 28.82
C LEU A 13 13.80 -12.46 29.26
N THR A 14 13.04 -11.82 30.13
CA THR A 14 11.79 -12.29 30.71
C THR A 14 10.60 -11.50 30.17
N LEU A 15 9.36 -11.98 30.39
CA LEU A 15 8.13 -11.28 29.97
C LEU A 15 8.00 -9.85 30.51
N GLU A 16 8.74 -9.52 31.57
CA GLU A 16 8.73 -8.20 32.23
C GLU A 16 9.71 -7.22 31.59
N ASP A 17 10.71 -7.69 30.83
CA ASP A 17 11.72 -6.85 30.19
C ASP A 17 11.16 -6.18 28.92
N GLU A 18 11.31 -4.87 28.75
CA GLU A 18 10.84 -4.19 27.53
C GLU A 18 11.58 -4.70 26.28
N ASP A 19 12.87 -4.96 26.41
CA ASP A 19 13.68 -5.56 25.35
C ASP A 19 13.16 -6.95 24.96
N PHE A 20 12.48 -7.69 25.86
CA PHE A 20 11.85 -8.96 25.49
C PHE A 20 10.78 -8.77 24.44
N HIS A 21 10.02 -7.66 24.48
CA HIS A 21 8.94 -7.34 23.54
C HIS A 21 9.45 -6.73 22.24
N ASP A 22 10.61 -6.09 22.29
CA ASP A 22 11.31 -5.58 21.10
C ASP A 22 12.20 -6.64 20.44
N TRP A 23 12.61 -7.69 21.17
CA TRP A 23 13.47 -8.77 20.68
C TRP A 23 12.79 -9.61 19.60
N LYS A 24 13.50 -9.87 18.51
CA LYS A 24 13.03 -10.71 17.41
C LYS A 24 14.15 -11.66 16.99
N ARG A 25 13.74 -12.83 16.47
CA ARG A 25 14.63 -13.97 16.15
C ARG A 25 15.61 -13.58 15.04
N PRO A 26 16.67 -14.36 14.75
CA PRO A 26 17.46 -14.25 13.52
C PRO A 26 16.70 -14.77 12.30
N VAL A 27 16.85 -14.15 11.12
CA VAL A 27 16.03 -14.45 9.92
C VAL A 27 15.96 -15.94 9.65
N PRO A 28 14.77 -16.49 9.35
CA PRO A 28 14.65 -17.92 9.12
C PRO A 28 15.52 -18.25 7.92
N THR A 29 16.19 -19.40 7.96
CA THR A 29 16.82 -19.92 6.76
C THR A 29 15.70 -20.24 5.77
N ILE A 30 15.51 -19.37 4.78
CA ILE A 30 14.57 -19.59 3.69
C ILE A 30 15.16 -20.69 2.82
N THR A 31 14.45 -21.80 2.65
CA THR A 31 14.88 -22.90 1.77
C THR A 31 14.29 -22.72 0.38
N ASP A 32 15.01 -23.24 -0.62
CA ASP A 32 14.59 -23.19 -2.02
C ASP A 32 13.31 -24.01 -2.19
N ASP A 33 13.35 -25.28 -1.77
CA ASP A 33 12.24 -26.23 -1.68
C ASP A 33 12.05 -26.74 -0.25
N GLY A 34 10.86 -27.26 0.09
CA GLY A 34 10.62 -27.96 1.35
C GLY A 34 9.25 -27.75 1.98
N LYS A 35 9.04 -28.38 3.14
CA LYS A 35 7.86 -28.12 3.99
C LYS A 35 8.01 -26.71 4.61
N PRO A 36 6.92 -25.92 4.68
CA PRO A 36 6.90 -24.68 5.44
C PRO A 36 7.47 -24.85 6.84
N SER A 37 8.13 -23.82 7.34
CA SER A 37 8.57 -23.73 8.73
C SER A 37 7.36 -23.95 9.65
N GLY A 38 7.55 -24.80 10.67
CA GLY A 38 6.52 -25.05 11.68
C GLY A 38 6.19 -23.82 12.54
N VAL A 39 7.04 -22.79 12.50
CA VAL A 39 6.81 -21.49 13.14
C VAL A 39 7.06 -20.37 12.13
N ILE A 40 6.07 -19.49 11.97
CA ILE A 40 6.20 -18.33 11.09
C ILE A 40 7.25 -17.36 11.63
N TRP A 41 7.87 -16.62 10.71
CA TRP A 41 8.94 -15.68 11.05
C TRP A 41 8.53 -14.59 12.05
N GLU A 42 7.46 -13.87 11.71
CA GLU A 42 6.98 -12.72 12.45
C GLU A 42 5.48 -12.85 12.71
N CYS A 43 4.99 -12.21 13.77
CA CYS A 43 3.55 -12.15 13.99
C CYS A 43 2.91 -11.30 12.86
N PRO A 44 1.82 -11.77 12.23
CA PRO A 44 1.11 -10.97 11.22
C PRO A 44 0.41 -9.74 11.82
N GLU A 45 0.32 -9.64 13.15
CA GLU A 45 -0.33 -8.55 13.88
C GLU A 45 -1.76 -8.30 13.36
N LYS A 46 -2.00 -7.11 12.81
CA LYS A 46 -3.31 -6.68 12.27
C LYS A 46 -3.58 -7.25 10.87
N ARG A 47 -2.65 -7.97 10.24
CA ARG A 47 -2.85 -8.53 8.90
C ARG A 47 -3.60 -9.85 8.98
N VAL A 48 -4.56 -10.03 8.08
CA VAL A 48 -5.17 -11.34 7.82
C VAL A 48 -4.24 -12.10 6.89
N ILE A 49 -3.80 -13.27 7.32
CA ILE A 49 -3.13 -14.23 6.46
C ILE A 49 -4.21 -14.93 5.62
N ASP A 50 -3.99 -15.00 4.32
CA ASP A 50 -4.89 -15.55 3.30
C ASP A 50 -4.34 -16.81 2.62
N TYR A 51 -3.36 -17.45 3.25
CA TYR A 51 -2.79 -18.73 2.84
C TYR A 51 -2.80 -19.73 4.00
N GLU A 52 -2.78 -21.02 3.67
CA GLU A 52 -2.78 -22.10 4.64
C GLU A 52 -1.61 -21.97 5.63
N SER A 53 -1.95 -21.86 6.90
CA SER A 53 -1.03 -21.67 8.01
C SER A 53 -1.51 -22.38 9.26
N ASP A 54 -0.56 -22.73 10.12
CA ASP A 54 -0.85 -23.28 11.44
C ASP A 54 -1.11 -22.16 12.46
N TRP A 55 -2.12 -22.40 13.30
CA TRP A 55 -2.56 -21.53 14.38
C TRP A 55 -2.74 -22.33 15.65
N TYR A 56 -2.79 -21.62 16.77
CA TYR A 56 -3.15 -22.14 18.07
C TYR A 56 -4.41 -21.43 18.58
N HIS A 57 -5.29 -22.15 19.26
CA HIS A 57 -6.43 -21.55 19.99
C HIS A 57 -6.71 -22.32 21.27
N LEU A 58 -7.49 -21.73 22.18
CA LEU A 58 -8.07 -22.46 23.29
C LEU A 58 -9.36 -23.17 22.81
N PRO A 59 -9.65 -24.40 23.27
CA PRO A 59 -10.90 -25.09 22.93
C PRO A 59 -12.15 -24.28 23.32
N ASP A 60 -12.07 -23.56 24.43
CA ASP A 60 -13.16 -22.71 24.94
C ASP A 60 -13.43 -21.47 24.05
N VAL A 61 -12.45 -21.05 23.24
CA VAL A 61 -12.51 -19.84 22.40
C VAL A 61 -11.86 -20.10 21.03
N PRO A 62 -12.45 -20.99 20.21
CA PRO A 62 -11.78 -21.54 19.02
C PRO A 62 -11.50 -20.52 17.91
N ASP A 63 -12.25 -19.43 17.87
CA ASP A 63 -12.08 -18.36 16.87
C ASP A 63 -11.00 -17.33 17.27
N PHE A 64 -10.49 -17.38 18.51
CA PHE A 64 -9.36 -16.55 18.93
C PHE A 64 -8.05 -17.22 18.54
N LEU A 65 -7.51 -16.83 17.39
CA LEU A 65 -6.30 -17.43 16.84
C LEU A 65 -5.02 -16.76 17.36
N VAL A 66 -4.06 -17.60 17.71
CA VAL A 66 -2.69 -17.27 18.10
C VAL A 66 -1.76 -17.82 17.02
N CYS A 67 -0.91 -16.99 16.41
CA CYS A 67 0.02 -17.51 15.43
C CYS A 67 1.11 -18.36 16.10
N THR A 68 1.72 -19.27 15.34
CA THR A 68 2.82 -20.13 15.81
C THR A 68 3.95 -19.32 16.44
N ARG A 69 4.25 -18.11 15.94
CA ARG A 69 5.27 -17.22 16.51
C ARG A 69 4.91 -16.72 17.91
N CYS A 70 3.67 -16.27 18.11
CA CYS A 70 3.23 -15.81 19.43
C CYS A 70 3.18 -16.95 20.43
N HIS A 71 2.75 -18.14 19.98
CA HIS A 71 2.76 -19.33 20.82
C HIS A 71 4.20 -19.72 21.23
N GLU A 72 5.12 -19.82 20.27
CA GLU A 72 6.54 -20.14 20.54
C GLU A 72 7.17 -19.11 21.50
N ARG A 73 6.92 -17.82 21.28
CA ARG A 73 7.57 -16.74 22.04
C ARG A 73 6.97 -16.53 23.43
N TYR A 74 5.64 -16.45 23.53
CA TYR A 74 4.99 -16.02 24.77
C TYR A 74 4.40 -17.17 25.59
N LEU A 75 4.02 -18.28 24.94
CA LEU A 75 3.27 -19.36 25.60
C LEU A 75 4.10 -20.60 25.86
N SER A 76 5.07 -20.95 25.00
CA SER A 76 5.77 -22.25 25.02
C SER A 76 6.44 -22.61 26.36
N GLN A 77 6.89 -21.59 27.11
CA GLN A 77 7.52 -21.77 28.43
C GLN A 77 6.54 -21.60 29.60
N THR A 78 5.26 -21.40 29.32
CA THR A 78 4.22 -21.22 30.33
C THR A 78 3.43 -22.51 30.55
N PRO A 79 2.88 -22.75 31.75
CA PRO A 79 1.99 -23.89 31.99
C PRO A 79 0.69 -23.87 31.17
N LEU A 80 0.40 -22.77 30.48
CA LEU A 80 -0.77 -22.62 29.63
C LEU A 80 -0.57 -23.23 28.24
N SER A 81 0.67 -23.45 27.79
CA SER A 81 0.97 -23.97 26.45
C SER A 81 0.20 -25.26 26.10
N PRO A 82 0.12 -26.28 26.99
CA PRO A 82 -0.59 -27.52 26.68
C PRO A 82 -2.11 -27.36 26.52
N SER A 83 -2.67 -26.23 26.97
CA SER A 83 -4.10 -25.94 26.82
C SER A 83 -4.47 -25.40 25.43
N PHE A 84 -3.48 -25.03 24.61
CA PHE A 84 -3.71 -24.56 23.25
C PHE A 84 -3.65 -25.71 22.25
N GLU A 85 -4.67 -25.81 21.40
CA GLU A 85 -4.74 -26.78 20.30
C GLU A 85 -4.19 -26.17 19.02
N ARG A 86 -3.40 -26.96 18.28
CA ARG A 86 -2.86 -26.57 16.97
C ARG A 86 -3.83 -26.95 15.86
N VAL A 87 -4.15 -26.02 14.97
CA VAL A 87 -5.03 -26.22 13.82
C VAL A 87 -4.48 -25.57 12.55
N SER A 88 -4.67 -26.22 11.40
CA SER A 88 -4.41 -25.60 10.09
C SER A 88 -5.67 -24.86 9.62
N ARG A 89 -5.50 -23.62 9.15
CA ARG A 89 -6.58 -22.81 8.57
C ARG A 89 -6.11 -22.14 7.28
N PRO A 90 -6.98 -22.01 6.25
CA PRO A 90 -6.66 -21.32 5.01
C PRO A 90 -6.56 -19.80 5.18
N THR A 91 -7.14 -19.27 6.25
CA THR A 91 -7.05 -17.86 6.63
C THR A 91 -7.04 -17.72 8.14
N GLY A 92 -6.39 -16.67 8.64
CA GLY A 92 -6.41 -16.36 10.06
C GLY A 92 -5.74 -15.04 10.38
N ARG A 93 -5.98 -14.54 11.59
CA ARG A 93 -5.35 -13.33 12.13
C ARG A 93 -4.88 -13.62 13.55
N CYS A 94 -3.66 -13.21 13.87
CA CYS A 94 -3.20 -13.32 15.25
C CYS A 94 -3.81 -12.19 16.10
N ARG A 95 -4.52 -12.56 17.17
CA ARG A 95 -5.07 -11.59 18.14
C ARG A 95 -4.25 -11.50 19.43
N PHE A 96 -3.15 -12.24 19.51
CA PHE A 96 -2.42 -12.46 20.75
C PHE A 96 -1.34 -11.40 21.03
N ASN A 97 -0.67 -10.89 19.99
CA ASN A 97 0.41 -9.90 20.12
C ASN A 97 -0.11 -8.48 20.35
N VAL A 98 -0.88 -8.30 21.41
CA VAL A 98 -1.40 -6.99 21.83
C VAL A 98 -0.84 -6.63 23.21
N PRO A 99 -0.60 -5.34 23.53
CA PRO A 99 -0.08 -4.94 24.83
C PRO A 99 -0.90 -5.50 25.99
N ARG A 100 -2.24 -5.46 25.95
CA ARG A 100 -3.08 -5.97 27.03
C ARG A 100 -2.77 -7.43 27.40
N ILE A 101 -2.56 -8.31 26.42
CA ILE A 101 -2.17 -9.72 26.67
C ILE A 101 -0.72 -9.81 27.10
N THR A 102 0.19 -9.36 26.23
CA THR A 102 1.64 -9.62 26.35
C THR A 102 2.27 -8.94 27.56
N ARG A 103 1.70 -7.80 27.99
CA ARG A 103 2.27 -6.91 29.00
C ARG A 103 1.46 -6.87 30.30
N CYS A 104 0.19 -7.29 30.31
CA CYS A 104 -0.63 -7.30 31.53
C CYS A 104 -1.11 -8.70 31.90
N LEU A 105 -1.93 -9.32 31.05
CA LEU A 105 -2.64 -10.57 31.39
C LEU A 105 -1.70 -11.77 31.49
N LEU A 106 -0.69 -11.87 30.63
CA LEU A 106 0.29 -12.95 30.70
C LEU A 106 1.20 -12.84 31.93
N PRO A 107 1.81 -11.67 32.24
CA PRO A 107 2.53 -11.49 33.50
C PRO A 107 1.67 -11.74 34.73
N GLU A 108 0.39 -11.32 34.72
CA GLU A 108 -0.55 -11.63 35.79
C GLU A 108 -0.75 -13.14 35.95
N TYR A 109 -1.06 -13.85 34.87
CA TYR A 109 -1.15 -15.32 34.86
C TYR A 109 0.14 -15.97 35.36
N ALA A 110 1.32 -15.46 34.97
CA ALA A 110 2.59 -16.00 35.41
C ALA A 110 2.73 -15.95 36.95
N ARG A 111 2.17 -14.90 37.59
CA ARG A 111 2.15 -14.72 39.05
C ARG A 111 1.04 -15.49 39.74
N THR A 112 -0.20 -15.42 39.25
CA THR A 112 -1.39 -15.96 39.94
C THR A 112 -1.72 -17.40 39.56
N LYS A 113 -1.25 -17.85 38.39
CA LYS A 113 -1.65 -19.09 37.70
C LYS A 113 -3.14 -19.17 37.35
N ASP A 114 -3.86 -18.04 37.40
CA ASP A 114 -5.26 -17.95 37.01
C ASP A 114 -5.39 -17.48 35.55
N ALA A 115 -5.90 -18.35 34.69
CA ALA A 115 -6.09 -18.05 33.26
C ALA A 115 -7.44 -17.37 32.96
N GLN A 116 -8.34 -17.21 33.95
CA GLN A 116 -9.68 -16.65 33.72
C GLN A 116 -9.65 -15.23 33.15
N PRO A 117 -8.82 -14.28 33.63
CA PRO A 117 -8.75 -12.94 33.03
C PRO A 117 -8.36 -12.95 31.55
N LEU A 118 -7.41 -13.83 31.18
CA LEU A 118 -6.98 -14.01 29.80
C LEU A 118 -8.09 -14.61 28.93
N LYS A 119 -8.78 -15.65 29.41
CA LYS A 119 -9.91 -16.27 28.70
C LYS A 119 -11.07 -15.29 28.52
N ALA A 120 -11.41 -14.52 29.55
CA ALA A 120 -12.45 -13.50 29.50
C ALA A 120 -12.12 -12.44 28.43
N PHE A 121 -10.88 -11.95 28.41
CA PHE A 121 -10.41 -11.04 27.36
C PHE A 121 -10.54 -11.65 25.96
N MET A 122 -10.08 -12.90 25.76
CA MET A 122 -10.15 -13.58 24.46
C MET A 122 -11.59 -13.69 23.95
N SER A 123 -12.53 -14.08 24.81
CA SER A 123 -13.95 -14.17 24.46
C SER A 123 -14.58 -12.80 24.18
N GLN A 124 -14.32 -11.81 25.04
CA GLN A 124 -14.85 -10.45 24.86
C GLN A 124 -14.33 -9.82 23.57
N ARG A 125 -13.04 -9.98 23.27
CA ARG A 125 -12.39 -9.33 22.14
C ARG A 125 -12.97 -9.77 20.79
N LEU A 126 -13.52 -10.99 20.70
CA LEU A 126 -14.21 -11.48 19.51
C LEU A 126 -15.56 -10.78 19.26
N GLN A 127 -16.16 -10.17 20.29
CA GLN A 127 -17.39 -9.39 20.18
C GLN A 127 -17.14 -7.94 19.75
N ILE A 128 -15.86 -7.54 19.66
CA ILE A 128 -15.44 -6.18 19.36
C ILE A 128 -14.93 -6.14 17.92
N GLN A 129 -15.49 -5.22 17.12
CA GLN A 129 -15.07 -5.03 15.74
C GLN A 129 -13.59 -4.66 15.66
N ASP A 130 -12.89 -5.09 14.61
CA ASP A 130 -11.49 -4.74 14.45
C ASP A 130 -11.30 -3.25 14.10
N CYS A 131 -10.13 -2.72 14.44
CA CYS A 131 -9.78 -1.35 14.11
C CYS A 131 -9.72 -1.15 12.58
N HIS A 132 -10.45 -0.14 12.08
CA HIS A 132 -10.47 0.26 10.67
C HIS A 132 -9.24 1.06 10.22
N GLY A 133 -8.29 1.31 11.13
CA GLY A 133 -7.03 1.97 10.83
C GLY A 133 -7.18 3.46 10.55
N GLU A 134 -6.18 4.00 9.83
CA GLU A 134 -6.09 5.41 9.44
C GLU A 134 -7.14 5.84 8.39
N GLY A 135 -7.68 4.88 7.64
CA GLY A 135 -8.73 5.14 6.65
C GLY A 135 -10.09 5.45 7.29
N GLY A 136 -10.26 5.09 8.56
CA GLY A 136 -11.46 5.34 9.32
C GLY A 136 -12.70 4.61 8.83
N VAL A 137 -13.83 4.95 9.43
CA VAL A 137 -15.14 4.39 9.10
C VAL A 137 -16.22 5.43 9.37
N ASN A 138 -17.39 5.32 8.73
CA ASN A 138 -18.53 6.18 8.98
C ASN A 138 -19.38 5.69 10.19
N GLY A 139 -20.31 6.53 10.66
CA GLY A 139 -21.15 6.20 11.81
C GLY A 139 -22.05 4.97 11.63
N ALA A 140 -22.32 4.55 10.38
CA ALA A 140 -23.13 3.37 10.10
C ALA A 140 -22.46 2.04 10.53
N ALA A 141 -21.14 2.02 10.74
CA ALA A 141 -20.44 0.84 11.23
C ALA A 141 -20.64 0.56 12.72
N GLY A 142 -21.17 1.53 13.50
CA GLY A 142 -21.47 1.31 14.91
C GLY A 142 -20.25 1.06 15.78
N VAL A 143 -19.09 1.62 15.42
CA VAL A 143 -17.86 1.54 16.23
C VAL A 143 -18.01 2.41 17.47
N LYS A 144 -17.65 1.88 18.64
CA LYS A 144 -17.56 2.67 19.86
C LYS A 144 -16.22 3.38 19.92
N TRP A 145 -16.26 4.64 20.34
CA TRP A 145 -15.11 5.54 20.38
C TRP A 145 -14.83 6.00 21.80
N PHE A 146 -13.58 6.31 22.07
CA PHE A 146 -13.10 6.87 23.31
C PHE A 146 -12.29 8.13 23.01
N LYS A 147 -12.46 9.15 23.83
CA LYS A 147 -11.73 10.43 23.79
C LYS A 147 -10.62 10.45 24.82
N VAL A 148 -9.64 11.31 24.58
CA VAL A 148 -8.60 11.65 25.55
C VAL A 148 -9.08 12.82 26.42
N LEU A 149 -8.86 12.75 27.73
CA LEU A 149 -9.27 13.76 28.72
C LEU A 149 -8.23 14.89 28.87
N ASP A 150 -7.57 15.26 27.78
CA ASP A 150 -6.51 16.28 27.75
C ASP A 150 -6.74 17.25 26.59
N GLU A 151 -6.87 18.54 26.89
CA GLU A 151 -7.22 19.57 25.90
C GLU A 151 -6.17 19.70 24.78
N ARG A 152 -4.91 19.33 25.03
CA ARG A 152 -3.85 19.35 24.01
C ARG A 152 -4.10 18.34 22.88
N LEU A 153 -4.94 17.35 23.16
CA LEU A 153 -5.26 16.21 22.33
C LEU A 153 -6.73 16.23 21.89
N GLU A 154 -7.35 17.40 21.88
CA GLU A 154 -8.71 17.58 21.37
C GLU A 154 -8.82 17.09 19.92
N GLY A 155 -9.89 16.33 19.64
CA GLY A 155 -10.12 15.70 18.33
C GLY A 155 -9.47 14.32 18.16
N ILE A 156 -8.62 13.89 19.08
CA ILE A 156 -8.06 12.52 19.06
C ILE A 156 -9.12 11.53 19.52
N VAL A 157 -9.28 10.46 18.76
CA VAL A 157 -10.19 9.36 19.09
C VAL A 157 -9.50 8.00 18.99
N THR A 158 -9.89 7.08 19.87
CA THR A 158 -9.51 5.67 19.78
C THR A 158 -10.75 4.80 19.66
N CYS A 159 -10.72 3.83 18.76
CA CYS A 159 -11.79 2.83 18.66
C CYS A 159 -11.71 1.84 19.82
N GLU A 160 -12.83 1.16 20.12
CA GLU A 160 -12.94 0.14 21.16
C GLU A 160 -11.87 -0.95 21.06
N ALA A 161 -11.53 -1.39 19.84
CA ALA A 161 -10.47 -2.37 19.63
C ALA A 161 -9.11 -1.90 20.17
N CYS A 162 -8.67 -0.70 19.78
CA CYS A 162 -7.38 -0.17 20.25
C CYS A 162 -7.41 0.23 21.73
N TYR A 163 -8.58 0.63 22.24
CA TYR A 163 -8.78 0.87 23.65
C TYR A 163 -8.55 -0.40 24.48
N GLU A 164 -9.21 -1.50 24.10
CA GLU A 164 -9.10 -2.81 24.77
C GLU A 164 -7.73 -3.46 24.58
N ASP A 165 -7.21 -3.46 23.34
CA ASP A 165 -5.96 -4.14 22.98
C ASP A 165 -4.72 -3.43 23.55
N ALA A 166 -4.75 -2.09 23.64
CA ALA A 166 -3.58 -1.28 23.97
C ALA A 166 -3.80 -0.36 25.19
N VAL A 167 -4.80 0.54 25.16
CA VAL A 167 -4.96 1.58 26.20
C VAL A 167 -5.15 0.98 27.58
N LEU A 168 -6.05 0.01 27.72
CA LEU A 168 -6.26 -0.70 28.98
C LEU A 168 -5.02 -1.49 29.42
N GLY A 169 -4.09 -1.79 28.51
CA GLY A 169 -2.80 -2.39 28.83
C GLY A 169 -1.75 -1.41 29.39
N THR A 170 -2.13 -0.14 29.65
CA THR A 170 -1.23 0.91 30.10
C THR A 170 -1.71 1.58 31.39
N SER A 171 -0.77 2.19 32.13
CA SER A 171 -1.08 3.03 33.30
C SER A 171 -1.84 4.32 32.94
N PHE A 172 -1.94 4.64 31.64
CA PHE A 172 -2.59 5.85 31.13
C PHE A 172 -4.07 5.67 30.81
N ALA A 173 -4.64 4.47 30.98
CA ALA A 173 -6.06 4.21 30.79
C ALA A 173 -7.01 5.21 31.50
N PRO A 174 -6.72 5.72 32.72
CA PRO A 174 -7.58 6.70 33.39
C PRO A 174 -7.73 8.05 32.66
N HIS A 175 -6.85 8.36 31.69
CA HIS A 175 -6.93 9.57 30.88
C HIS A 175 -7.80 9.42 29.63
N PHE A 176 -8.47 8.27 29.49
CA PHE A 176 -9.39 8.00 28.39
C PHE A 176 -10.79 7.80 28.95
N ALA A 177 -11.79 8.29 28.21
CA ALA A 177 -13.20 8.09 28.53
C ALA A 177 -13.98 7.73 27.28
N PRO A 178 -15.11 6.99 27.41
CA PRO A 178 -16.04 6.82 26.31
C PRO A 178 -16.42 8.17 25.68
N TYR A 179 -16.57 8.18 24.36
CA TYR A 179 -17.09 9.34 23.66
C TYR A 179 -18.60 9.43 23.91
N ASP A 180 -19.07 10.52 24.51
CA ASP A 180 -20.46 10.64 24.98
C ASP A 180 -21.48 10.70 23.83
N GLN A 181 -21.03 11.13 22.64
CA GLN A 181 -21.85 11.27 21.45
C GLN A 181 -21.59 10.11 20.48
N ALA A 182 -22.65 9.58 19.89
CA ALA A 182 -22.52 8.67 18.77
C ALA A 182 -21.85 9.40 17.59
N GLN A 183 -21.00 8.68 16.86
CA GLN A 183 -20.44 9.18 15.61
C GLN A 183 -21.59 9.54 14.65
N PRO A 184 -21.60 10.76 14.09
CA PRO A 184 -22.59 11.13 13.08
C PRO A 184 -22.56 10.19 11.88
N ALA A 185 -23.72 9.91 11.27
CA ALA A 185 -23.85 8.90 10.22
C ALA A 185 -22.96 9.18 8.98
N ASP A 186 -22.76 10.46 8.66
CA ASP A 186 -21.97 10.99 7.55
C ASP A 186 -20.51 11.29 7.93
N ALA A 187 -20.19 11.43 9.21
CA ALA A 187 -18.84 11.69 9.67
C ALA A 187 -17.96 10.44 9.56
N THR A 188 -16.76 10.58 9.00
CA THR A 188 -15.74 9.52 8.99
C THR A 188 -14.72 9.80 10.08
N TRP A 189 -14.58 8.89 11.04
CA TRP A 189 -13.60 8.96 12.12
C TRP A 189 -12.55 7.87 11.94
N ALA A 190 -11.29 8.19 12.24
CA ALA A 190 -10.15 7.27 12.16
C ALA A 190 -9.51 7.12 13.53
N CYS A 191 -9.01 5.92 13.84
CA CYS A 191 -8.41 5.66 15.15
C CYS A 191 -6.98 6.18 15.20
N ASP A 192 -6.70 7.17 16.04
CA ASP A 192 -5.36 7.76 16.16
C ASP A 192 -4.38 6.83 16.90
N VAL A 193 -4.84 6.12 17.93
CA VAL A 193 -4.01 5.16 18.68
C VAL A 193 -3.55 4.01 17.79
N CYS A 194 -4.16 3.79 16.63
CA CYS A 194 -3.70 2.79 15.68
C CYS A 194 -2.40 3.17 14.96
N LEU A 195 -2.04 4.47 14.98
CA LEU A 195 -0.82 5.00 14.39
C LEU A 195 0.41 4.40 15.06
N PRO A 196 1.40 3.88 14.30
CA PRO A 196 2.56 3.19 14.88
C PRO A 196 3.32 4.00 15.93
N PHE A 197 3.51 5.31 15.72
CA PHE A 197 4.19 6.18 16.67
C PHE A 197 3.38 6.36 17.97
N LEU A 198 2.08 6.68 17.86
CA LEU A 198 1.23 6.90 19.03
C LEU A 198 1.08 5.63 19.87
N LEU A 199 0.86 4.48 19.23
CA LEU A 199 0.78 3.19 19.93
C LEU A 199 2.10 2.87 20.65
N ARG A 200 3.23 2.97 19.94
CA ARG A 200 4.55 2.62 20.47
C ARG A 200 4.93 3.52 21.64
N THR A 201 4.71 4.83 21.52
CA THR A 201 5.01 5.80 22.58
C THR A 201 4.05 5.66 23.76
N LEU A 202 2.75 5.40 23.52
CA LEU A 202 1.76 5.18 24.58
C LEU A 202 2.21 4.04 25.48
N VAL A 203 2.57 2.91 24.87
CA VAL A 203 3.04 1.73 25.58
C VAL A 203 4.36 2.01 26.31
N LYS A 204 5.37 2.57 25.62
CA LYS A 204 6.69 2.81 26.23
C LYS A 204 6.66 3.84 27.36
N HIS A 205 6.00 4.98 27.16
CA HIS A 205 5.93 6.04 28.16
C HIS A 205 5.15 5.61 29.41
N SER A 206 4.13 4.76 29.25
CA SER A 206 3.33 4.26 30.39
C SER A 206 4.08 3.33 31.34
N ARG A 207 5.26 2.85 30.94
CA ARG A 207 6.04 1.83 31.66
C ARG A 207 7.38 2.33 32.17
N LEU A 208 8.06 3.11 31.34
CA LEU A 208 9.40 3.57 31.61
C LEU A 208 9.36 4.70 32.66
N PRO A 209 10.04 4.56 33.82
CA PRO A 209 9.91 5.48 34.95
C PRO A 209 10.25 6.94 34.65
N GLN A 210 11.05 7.19 33.60
CA GLN A 210 11.46 8.52 33.18
C GLN A 210 10.40 9.28 32.36
N TYR A 211 9.30 8.63 31.97
CA TYR A 211 8.23 9.25 31.20
C TYR A 211 6.94 9.30 32.00
N SER A 212 6.15 10.34 31.73
CA SER A 212 4.85 10.60 32.34
C SER A 212 3.75 10.71 31.27
N TRP A 213 2.50 10.86 31.72
CA TRP A 213 1.39 11.21 30.85
C TRP A 213 1.68 12.47 30.04
N ASP A 214 2.26 13.50 30.68
CA ASP A 214 2.55 14.78 30.04
C ASP A 214 3.57 14.65 28.90
N ASP A 215 4.60 13.83 29.08
CA ASP A 215 5.60 13.56 28.03
C ASP A 215 4.97 12.87 26.81
N TRP A 216 4.06 11.93 27.06
CA TRP A 216 3.30 11.28 25.99
C TRP A 216 2.37 12.26 25.28
N ALA A 217 1.58 13.03 26.03
CA ALA A 217 0.62 13.97 25.47
C ALA A 217 1.32 15.06 24.63
N GLN A 218 2.45 15.59 25.10
CA GLN A 218 3.24 16.55 24.32
C GLN A 218 3.80 15.93 23.04
N SER A 219 4.32 14.70 23.12
CA SER A 219 4.86 13.99 21.96
C SER A 219 3.78 13.67 20.93
N ALA A 220 2.61 13.22 21.38
CA ALA A 220 1.46 12.94 20.53
C ALA A 220 0.94 14.19 19.82
N ALA A 221 0.74 15.28 20.56
CA ALA A 221 0.29 16.55 20.00
C ALA A 221 1.28 17.13 18.98
N LYS A 222 2.59 17.02 19.24
CA LYS A 222 3.63 17.40 18.28
C LYS A 222 3.55 16.56 17.01
N HIS A 223 3.51 15.24 17.15
CA HIS A 223 3.50 14.31 16.02
C HIS A 223 2.33 14.56 15.06
N LEU A 224 1.14 14.76 15.60
CA LEU A 224 -0.07 15.01 14.82
C LEU A 224 -0.03 16.34 14.05
N LYS A 225 0.74 17.32 14.53
CA LYS A 225 0.96 18.61 13.85
C LYS A 225 2.03 18.53 12.75
N LEU A 226 2.80 17.45 12.66
CA LEU A 226 3.83 17.30 11.63
C LEU A 226 3.18 17.15 10.24
N PRO A 227 3.75 17.79 9.19
CA PRO A 227 3.28 17.64 7.83
C PRO A 227 3.33 16.16 7.38
N LYS A 228 2.26 15.71 6.70
CA LYS A 228 2.28 14.41 6.02
C LYS A 228 3.39 14.38 4.96
N CYS A 229 3.93 13.21 4.71
CA CYS A 229 4.99 12.99 3.73
C CYS A 229 4.43 12.21 2.54
N ASP A 230 4.33 12.85 1.38
CA ASP A 230 3.94 12.20 0.12
C ASP A 230 5.15 11.69 -0.68
N GLY A 231 6.36 11.81 -0.12
CA GLY A 231 7.60 11.37 -0.74
C GLY A 231 8.06 12.26 -1.90
N LYS A 232 7.46 13.44 -2.10
CA LYS A 232 7.90 14.39 -3.11
C LYS A 232 9.04 15.29 -2.60
N PRO A 233 9.83 15.87 -3.52
CA PRO A 233 10.81 16.89 -3.15
C PRO A 233 10.11 18.11 -2.55
N VAL A 234 10.65 18.63 -1.44
CA VAL A 234 10.13 19.80 -0.73
C VAL A 234 11.27 20.71 -0.29
N GLU A 235 10.92 21.93 0.12
CA GLU A 235 11.91 22.87 0.64
C GLU A 235 12.64 22.31 1.87
N PRO A 236 13.98 22.39 1.94
CA PRO A 236 14.78 21.86 3.05
C PRO A 236 14.32 22.31 4.44
N THR A 237 13.93 23.58 4.59
CA THR A 237 13.50 24.22 5.85
C THR A 237 12.07 23.86 6.26
N SER A 238 11.27 23.25 5.37
CA SER A 238 9.86 22.94 5.63
C SER A 238 9.65 21.91 6.76
N ARG A 239 10.69 21.14 7.10
CA ARG A 239 10.66 20.08 8.10
C ARG A 239 12.08 19.72 8.54
N ARG A 240 12.19 19.00 9.65
CA ARG A 240 13.46 18.44 10.11
C ARG A 240 13.78 17.16 9.36
N TRP A 241 15.07 16.93 9.13
CA TRP A 241 15.60 15.80 8.37
C TRP A 241 16.57 15.00 9.22
N LEU A 242 16.55 13.69 9.01
CA LEU A 242 17.42 12.74 9.68
C LEU A 242 18.10 11.85 8.64
N ARG A 243 19.33 11.45 8.94
CA ARG A 243 20.13 10.51 8.13
C ARG A 243 20.81 9.50 9.03
N LEU A 244 21.30 8.42 8.44
CA LEU A 244 22.14 7.46 9.16
C LEU A 244 23.46 8.11 9.59
N ARG A 245 23.86 7.84 10.83
CA ARG A 245 25.11 8.33 11.42
C ARG A 245 26.31 7.82 10.63
N GLY A 246 27.38 8.63 10.60
CA GLY A 246 28.64 8.24 9.96
C GLY A 246 28.71 8.51 8.46
N GLY A 247 27.68 9.13 7.87
CA GLY A 247 27.71 9.64 6.49
C GLY A 247 27.67 8.57 5.39
N ARG A 248 27.65 7.28 5.75
CA ARG A 248 27.38 6.18 4.81
C ARG A 248 25.97 6.36 4.26
N ALA A 249 25.82 6.23 2.94
CA ALA A 249 24.55 6.44 2.24
C ALA A 249 23.86 7.80 2.51
N SER A 250 24.62 8.90 2.47
CA SER A 250 24.10 10.27 2.71
C SER A 250 22.93 10.70 1.81
N GLY A 251 22.68 9.98 0.72
CA GLY A 251 21.51 10.18 -0.15
C GLY A 251 20.19 9.65 0.42
N ILE A 252 20.22 8.89 1.53
CA ILE A 252 19.01 8.39 2.20
C ILE A 252 18.62 9.33 3.34
N LEU A 253 17.45 9.95 3.20
CA LEU A 253 16.94 10.95 4.12
C LEU A 253 15.56 10.57 4.64
N TYR A 254 15.34 10.81 5.93
CA TYR A 254 14.04 10.66 6.57
C TYR A 254 13.57 12.04 7.01
N CYS A 255 12.37 12.43 6.62
CA CYS A 255 11.73 13.56 7.30
C CYS A 255 11.32 13.16 8.72
N GLU A 256 11.19 14.13 9.62
CA GLU A 256 10.84 13.90 11.02
C GLU A 256 9.57 13.06 11.19
N ARG A 257 8.54 13.30 10.35
CA ARG A 257 7.30 12.51 10.36
C ARG A 257 7.54 11.03 10.10
N CYS A 258 8.23 10.68 9.02
CA CYS A 258 8.50 9.29 8.65
C CYS A 258 9.47 8.61 9.63
N TYR A 259 10.44 9.37 10.16
CA TYR A 259 11.30 8.90 11.24
C TYR A 259 10.48 8.57 12.50
N GLU A 260 9.59 9.46 12.93
CA GLU A 260 8.73 9.22 14.09
C GLU A 260 7.85 7.98 13.88
N GLU A 261 7.20 7.84 12.72
CA GLU A 261 6.37 6.68 12.42
C GLU A 261 7.15 5.35 12.45
N SER A 262 8.34 5.33 11.83
CA SER A 262 9.04 4.08 11.52
C SER A 262 10.12 3.68 12.53
N LEU A 263 10.80 4.67 13.13
CA LEU A 263 12.11 4.53 13.78
C LEU A 263 12.20 5.10 15.18
N ALA A 264 11.51 6.22 15.47
CA ALA A 264 11.60 6.83 16.80
C ALA A 264 11.12 5.85 17.88
N PHE A 265 11.82 5.86 19.02
CA PHE A 265 11.61 4.92 20.13
C PHE A 265 11.80 3.44 19.72
N THR A 266 12.71 3.18 18.78
CA THR A 266 13.24 1.84 18.48
C THR A 266 14.76 1.86 18.63
N PRO A 267 15.43 0.73 18.89
CA PRO A 267 16.90 0.68 18.93
C PRO A 267 17.55 1.25 17.66
N LEU A 268 16.97 0.96 16.49
CA LEU A 268 17.45 1.46 15.20
C LEU A 268 17.38 2.98 15.07
N GLY A 269 16.46 3.66 15.77
CA GLY A 269 16.36 5.11 15.72
C GLY A 269 17.58 5.84 16.29
N LEU A 270 18.34 5.19 17.18
CA LEU A 270 19.55 5.77 17.79
C LEU A 270 20.72 5.92 16.80
N GLU A 271 20.65 5.18 15.70
CA GLU A 271 21.64 5.21 14.60
C GLU A 271 21.43 6.39 13.64
N PHE A 272 20.45 7.25 13.91
CA PHE A 272 20.16 8.43 13.10
C PHE A 272 20.67 9.71 13.77
N GLU A 273 21.09 10.66 12.94
CA GLU A 273 21.46 12.01 13.34
C GLU A 273 20.64 13.04 12.57
N LEU A 274 20.50 14.23 13.15
CA LEU A 274 19.86 15.35 12.48
C LEU A 274 20.75 15.85 11.35
N VAL A 275 20.12 16.21 10.23
CA VAL A 275 20.78 16.93 9.16
C VAL A 275 20.71 18.42 9.47
N ASP A 276 21.87 19.06 9.52
CA ASP A 276 21.95 20.51 9.64
C ASP A 276 21.48 21.16 8.33
N VAL A 277 20.36 21.86 8.40
CA VAL A 277 19.82 22.67 7.30
C VAL A 277 19.97 24.13 7.72
N GLU A 278 20.64 24.93 6.89
CA GLU A 278 20.73 26.36 7.13
C GLU A 278 19.32 26.98 7.15
N PRO A 279 18.92 27.65 8.23
CA PRO A 279 17.59 28.23 8.33
C PRO A 279 17.46 29.40 7.35
N SER A 280 16.31 29.48 6.70
CA SER A 280 15.98 30.63 5.86
C SER A 280 15.83 31.89 6.71
N ARG A 281 16.39 33.02 6.25
CA ARG A 281 16.26 34.32 6.92
C ARG A 281 14.85 34.89 6.79
N THR A 282 14.22 34.66 5.66
CA THR A 282 12.85 35.12 5.36
C THR A 282 11.78 34.07 5.64
N GLY A 283 12.19 32.84 5.96
CA GLY A 283 11.30 31.68 6.08
C GLY A 283 10.95 31.05 4.73
N LEU A 284 11.43 31.62 3.60
CA LEU A 284 11.22 31.13 2.25
C LEU A 284 12.56 31.21 1.48
N GLY A 285 13.15 30.07 1.15
CA GLY A 285 14.48 30.00 0.56
C GLY A 285 14.61 30.72 -0.78
N TRP A 286 13.54 30.79 -1.58
CA TRP A 286 13.52 31.56 -2.83
C TRP A 286 13.60 33.08 -2.58
N MET A 287 13.02 33.58 -1.48
CA MET A 287 13.13 34.99 -1.10
C MET A 287 14.54 35.33 -0.62
N ASP A 288 15.21 34.40 0.06
CA ASP A 288 16.60 34.60 0.46
C ASP A 288 17.53 34.75 -0.74
N VAL A 289 17.26 34.04 -1.84
CA VAL A 289 17.99 34.23 -3.11
C VAL A 289 17.66 35.58 -3.73
N ALA A 290 16.37 35.90 -3.87
CA ALA A 290 15.91 37.15 -4.48
C ALA A 290 16.41 38.40 -3.74
N LEU A 291 16.54 38.32 -2.42
CA LEU A 291 17.02 39.40 -1.55
C LEU A 291 18.55 39.38 -1.33
N GLY A 292 19.26 38.42 -1.93
CA GLY A 292 20.73 38.35 -1.86
C GLY A 292 21.29 37.87 -0.52
N TYR A 293 20.48 37.22 0.32
CA TYR A 293 20.97 36.56 1.54
C TYR A 293 21.73 35.26 1.25
N THR A 294 21.44 34.61 0.12
CA THR A 294 22.19 33.47 -0.40
C THR A 294 22.32 33.55 -1.91
N ASN A 295 23.44 33.06 -2.45
CA ASN A 295 23.68 32.99 -3.89
C ASN A 295 23.38 31.59 -4.46
N LYS A 296 22.88 30.66 -3.62
CA LYS A 296 22.56 29.29 -4.01
C LYS A 296 21.08 29.03 -3.79
N GLU A 297 20.38 28.64 -4.85
CA GLU A 297 19.03 28.14 -4.72
C GLU A 297 19.02 26.87 -3.85
N PRO A 298 18.14 26.79 -2.83
CA PRO A 298 18.01 25.59 -2.02
C PRO A 298 17.59 24.43 -2.91
N GLN A 299 18.39 23.36 -2.92
CA GLN A 299 18.00 22.14 -3.62
C GLN A 299 16.86 21.46 -2.84
N PRO A 300 15.74 21.12 -3.48
CA PRO A 300 14.66 20.39 -2.83
C PRO A 300 15.16 19.07 -2.23
N MET A 301 14.75 18.79 -1.00
CA MET A 301 15.06 17.53 -0.32
C MET A 301 13.88 16.56 -0.42
N GLN A 302 14.17 15.29 -0.62
CA GLN A 302 13.16 14.24 -0.76
C GLN A 302 13.31 13.20 0.36
N CYS A 303 12.20 12.83 0.98
CA CYS A 303 12.19 11.75 1.96
C CYS A 303 12.27 10.39 1.24
N SER A 304 13.26 9.59 1.60
CA SER A 304 13.49 8.25 1.05
C SER A 304 12.61 7.19 1.74
N ALA A 305 12.07 7.46 2.93
CA ALA A 305 11.30 6.48 3.70
C ALA A 305 10.06 5.88 2.97
N PRO A 306 9.30 6.64 2.16
CA PRO A 306 8.18 6.08 1.39
C PRO A 306 8.61 5.20 0.22
N SER A 307 9.90 5.21 -0.15
CA SER A 307 10.44 4.34 -1.20
C SER A 307 10.33 2.88 -0.77
N PRO A 308 9.64 2.01 -1.54
CA PRO A 308 9.45 0.60 -1.18
C PRO A 308 10.74 -0.15 -0.74
N PRO A 309 11.87 -0.08 -1.47
CA PRO A 309 13.09 -0.77 -1.04
C PRO A 309 13.66 -0.24 0.29
N VAL A 310 13.55 1.06 0.56
CA VAL A 310 13.99 1.66 1.83
C VAL A 310 13.06 1.26 2.95
N LEU A 311 11.75 1.25 2.72
CA LEU A 311 10.74 0.83 3.69
C LEU A 311 10.97 -0.63 4.12
N VAL A 312 11.22 -1.53 3.17
CA VAL A 312 11.47 -2.95 3.48
C VAL A 312 12.80 -3.14 4.20
N ALA A 313 13.87 -2.48 3.75
CA ALA A 313 15.16 -2.54 4.45
C ALA A 313 15.04 -2.00 5.89
N THR A 314 14.29 -0.91 6.09
CA THR A 314 14.02 -0.34 7.42
C THR A 314 13.25 -1.31 8.30
N ALA A 315 12.16 -1.88 7.78
CA ALA A 315 11.33 -2.83 8.50
C ALA A 315 12.14 -4.07 8.90
N LEU A 316 13.00 -4.57 8.01
CA LEU A 316 13.84 -5.72 8.28
C LEU A 316 14.96 -5.41 9.27
N ALA A 317 15.66 -4.29 9.11
CA ALA A 317 16.69 -3.83 10.06
C ALA A 317 16.09 -3.68 11.47
N ARG A 318 14.91 -3.08 11.57
CA ARG A 318 14.15 -2.99 12.82
C ARG A 318 13.78 -4.38 13.34
N SER A 319 13.31 -5.28 12.48
CA SER A 319 12.92 -6.62 12.88
C SER A 319 14.10 -7.53 13.23
N ARG A 320 15.33 -7.22 12.82
CA ARG A 320 16.56 -7.92 13.25
C ARG A 320 17.26 -7.24 14.42
N GLY A 321 16.94 -5.97 14.69
CA GLY A 321 17.74 -5.14 15.60
C GLY A 321 19.14 -4.86 15.06
N ASP A 322 19.32 -4.89 13.74
CA ASP A 322 20.62 -4.77 13.07
C ASP A 322 20.60 -3.61 12.06
N PRO A 323 21.27 -2.49 12.36
CA PRO A 323 21.32 -1.33 11.46
C PRO A 323 22.12 -1.58 10.19
N GLU A 324 23.05 -2.54 10.17
CA GLU A 324 23.87 -2.81 8.97
C GLU A 324 23.00 -3.29 7.81
N VAL A 325 21.90 -3.99 8.08
CA VAL A 325 20.94 -4.38 7.03
C VAL A 325 20.37 -3.18 6.28
N LEU A 326 20.07 -2.08 7.00
CA LEU A 326 19.62 -0.87 6.36
C LEU A 326 20.77 -0.14 5.67
N LEU A 327 21.95 -0.05 6.30
CA LEU A 327 23.13 0.62 5.74
C LEU A 327 23.57 0.00 4.42
N GLU A 328 23.75 -1.32 4.35
CA GLU A 328 24.15 -2.03 3.13
C GLU A 328 23.14 -1.85 2.00
N ALA A 329 21.84 -1.92 2.31
CA ALA A 329 20.80 -1.67 1.32
C ALA A 329 20.79 -0.19 0.87
N ALA A 330 20.92 0.74 1.81
CA ALA A 330 20.92 2.18 1.58
C ALA A 330 22.06 2.63 0.66
N GLU A 331 23.27 2.08 0.82
CA GLU A 331 24.42 2.38 -0.04
C GLU A 331 24.13 2.05 -1.51
N VAL A 332 23.53 0.89 -1.76
CA VAL A 332 23.15 0.47 -3.12
C VAL A 332 22.00 1.31 -3.63
N ILE A 333 20.95 1.51 -2.83
CA ILE A 333 19.75 2.26 -3.24
C ILE A 333 20.11 3.71 -3.58
N ALA A 334 20.97 4.37 -2.79
CA ALA A 334 21.40 5.74 -3.01
C ALA A 334 22.22 5.91 -4.31
N ALA A 335 22.90 4.85 -4.76
CA ALA A 335 23.67 4.84 -6.00
C ALA A 335 22.83 4.48 -7.24
N CYS A 336 21.57 4.06 -7.07
CA CYS A 336 20.71 3.62 -8.16
C CYS A 336 19.78 4.75 -8.64
N PRO A 337 19.40 4.75 -9.94
CA PRO A 337 18.28 5.57 -10.41
C PRO A 337 16.99 5.24 -9.64
N PRO A 338 16.08 6.23 -9.45
CA PRO A 338 14.83 6.01 -8.73
C PRO A 338 13.92 5.02 -9.47
N CYS A 339 13.27 4.14 -8.72
CA CYS A 339 12.28 3.21 -9.26
C CYS A 339 10.95 3.94 -9.50
N THR A 340 10.71 4.38 -10.73
CA THR A 340 9.55 5.17 -11.14
C THR A 340 8.59 4.39 -12.04
N GLU A 341 7.38 4.91 -12.23
CA GLU A 341 6.36 4.32 -13.11
C GLU A 341 6.71 4.42 -14.60
N THR A 342 7.60 5.34 -14.97
CA THR A 342 8.13 5.49 -16.33
C THR A 342 9.24 4.50 -16.66
N GLY A 343 9.69 3.71 -15.68
CA GLY A 343 10.81 2.80 -15.81
C GLY A 343 12.17 3.48 -15.64
N ILE A 344 13.22 2.66 -15.67
CA ILE A 344 14.61 3.06 -15.49
C ILE A 344 15.38 2.78 -16.77
N THR A 345 16.09 3.78 -17.27
CA THR A 345 17.13 3.64 -18.31
C THR A 345 18.49 3.41 -17.64
N ASP A 346 19.39 2.70 -18.34
CA ASP A 346 20.76 2.42 -17.87
C ASP A 346 20.84 1.80 -16.45
N GLY A 347 19.83 1.00 -16.09
CA GLY A 347 19.74 0.34 -14.78
C GLY A 347 20.40 -1.04 -14.76
N ALA A 348 20.82 -1.49 -13.57
CA ALA A 348 21.14 -2.89 -13.33
C ALA A 348 19.88 -3.69 -12.96
N TRP A 349 19.71 -4.85 -13.58
CA TRP A 349 18.49 -5.67 -13.52
C TRP A 349 18.78 -7.09 -13.06
N TYR A 350 17.83 -7.66 -12.31
CA TYR A 350 17.90 -9.00 -11.73
C TYR A 350 16.61 -9.77 -12.00
N THR A 351 16.72 -11.08 -12.25
CA THR A 351 15.58 -11.99 -12.41
C THR A 351 15.83 -13.26 -11.58
N LEU A 352 14.83 -14.14 -11.49
CA LEU A 352 14.98 -15.42 -10.80
C LEU A 352 16.03 -16.28 -11.50
N ALA A 353 16.89 -16.94 -10.72
CA ALA A 353 17.86 -17.90 -11.21
C ALA A 353 17.17 -19.19 -11.72
N GLY A 354 17.84 -19.93 -12.59
CA GLY A 354 17.38 -21.24 -13.08
C GLY A 354 17.25 -21.34 -14.61
N VAL A 355 16.89 -22.54 -15.09
CA VAL A 355 16.77 -22.86 -16.52
C VAL A 355 15.57 -22.13 -17.13
N GLY A 356 15.81 -21.33 -18.17
CA GLY A 356 14.79 -20.57 -18.90
C GLY A 356 14.32 -19.35 -18.13
N GLY A 357 15.21 -18.37 -17.92
CA GLY A 357 14.99 -17.13 -17.16
C GLY A 357 13.60 -16.49 -17.34
N CYS A 358 13.15 -15.74 -16.33
CA CYS A 358 11.84 -15.12 -16.36
C CYS A 358 11.90 -13.75 -17.04
N ASP A 359 11.93 -13.72 -18.37
CA ASP A 359 12.07 -12.47 -19.14
C ASP A 359 10.95 -11.44 -18.85
N GLY A 360 9.77 -11.90 -18.43
CA GLY A 360 8.66 -11.04 -18.01
C GLY A 360 8.74 -10.53 -16.56
N TYR A 361 9.81 -10.84 -15.83
CA TYR A 361 9.99 -10.49 -14.43
C TYR A 361 11.40 -9.96 -14.16
N MET A 362 11.49 -8.70 -13.75
CA MET A 362 12.77 -8.05 -13.50
C MET A 362 12.70 -7.09 -12.30
N LEU A 363 13.72 -7.15 -11.46
CA LEU A 363 13.93 -6.24 -10.35
C LEU A 363 15.06 -5.27 -10.68
N CYS A 364 14.83 -3.97 -10.45
CA CYS A 364 15.92 -3.00 -10.49
C CYS A 364 16.86 -3.21 -9.29
N ALA A 365 18.10 -2.73 -9.40
CA ALA A 365 19.11 -2.89 -8.35
C ALA A 365 18.68 -2.37 -6.97
N ALA A 366 17.93 -1.27 -6.90
CA ALA A 366 17.39 -0.74 -5.64
C ALA A 366 16.39 -1.71 -4.99
N CYS A 367 15.43 -2.23 -5.76
CA CYS A 367 14.47 -3.23 -5.28
C CYS A 367 15.15 -4.55 -4.92
N HIS A 368 16.14 -4.99 -5.71
CA HIS A 368 16.96 -6.15 -5.39
C HIS A 368 17.71 -5.96 -4.05
N ALA A 369 18.30 -4.79 -3.80
CA ALA A 369 18.98 -4.50 -2.55
C ALA A 369 18.03 -4.58 -1.34
N GLY A 370 16.88 -3.90 -1.40
CA GLY A 370 15.92 -3.84 -0.28
C GLY A 370 15.11 -5.12 -0.06
N TYR A 371 14.69 -5.81 -1.11
CA TYR A 371 13.82 -6.99 -1.01
C TYR A 371 14.55 -8.33 -1.10
N VAL A 372 15.66 -8.42 -1.84
CA VAL A 372 16.35 -9.70 -2.07
C VAL A 372 17.58 -9.81 -1.18
N ARG A 373 18.53 -8.88 -1.33
CA ARG A 373 19.79 -8.88 -0.57
C ARG A 373 19.54 -8.75 0.93
N ALA A 374 18.72 -7.79 1.34
CA ALA A 374 18.41 -7.59 2.75
C ALA A 374 17.89 -8.88 3.40
N TRP A 375 17.12 -9.70 2.67
CA TRP A 375 16.58 -10.99 3.13
C TRP A 375 17.52 -12.19 2.94
N GLY A 376 18.72 -12.01 2.39
CA GLY A 376 19.68 -13.09 2.13
C GLY A 376 19.27 -14.02 0.99
N LEU A 377 18.48 -13.52 0.03
CA LEU A 377 17.89 -14.30 -1.06
C LEU A 377 18.68 -14.26 -2.37
N GLU A 378 19.88 -13.66 -2.37
CA GLU A 378 20.64 -13.38 -3.59
C GLU A 378 20.94 -14.63 -4.43
N ARG A 379 21.16 -15.78 -3.79
CA ARG A 379 21.41 -17.05 -4.47
C ARG A 379 20.28 -17.49 -5.41
N LEU A 380 19.06 -16.98 -5.19
CA LEU A 380 17.84 -17.31 -5.95
C LEU A 380 17.64 -16.38 -7.14
N PHE A 381 18.53 -15.40 -7.32
CA PHE A 381 18.47 -14.40 -8.36
C PHE A 381 19.76 -14.39 -9.17
N GLN A 382 19.63 -13.96 -10.42
CA GLN A 382 20.76 -13.74 -11.32
C GLN A 382 20.62 -12.40 -12.01
N ARG A 383 21.76 -11.79 -12.37
CA ARG A 383 21.78 -10.54 -13.12
C ARG A 383 21.32 -10.77 -14.56
N VAL A 384 20.45 -9.92 -15.05
CA VAL A 384 20.06 -9.91 -16.47
C VAL A 384 21.16 -9.25 -17.28
N THR A 385 21.51 -9.85 -18.42
CA THR A 385 22.53 -9.34 -19.34
C THR A 385 21.93 -9.16 -20.73
N GLY A 386 22.49 -8.24 -21.54
CA GLY A 386 22.03 -8.00 -22.91
C GLY A 386 20.80 -7.11 -23.05
N LEU A 387 20.41 -6.37 -22.01
CA LEU A 387 19.38 -5.33 -22.11
C LEU A 387 19.93 -4.06 -22.78
N ASP A 388 19.08 -3.35 -23.51
CA ASP A 388 19.42 -2.09 -24.15
C ASP A 388 19.36 -0.96 -23.12
N SER A 389 20.50 -0.32 -22.84
CA SER A 389 20.60 0.77 -21.86
C SER A 389 19.76 2.01 -22.21
N SER A 390 19.39 2.18 -23.48
CA SER A 390 18.54 3.29 -23.94
C SER A 390 17.05 3.07 -23.69
N VAL A 391 16.63 1.83 -23.45
CA VAL A 391 15.23 1.47 -23.22
C VAL A 391 14.90 1.56 -21.74
N ALA A 392 13.78 2.22 -21.42
CA ALA A 392 13.26 2.25 -20.06
C ALA A 392 12.55 0.93 -19.75
N TYR A 393 13.06 0.19 -18.77
CA TYR A 393 12.41 -1.02 -18.28
C TYR A 393 11.68 -0.76 -16.96
N LEU A 394 10.54 -1.41 -16.76
CA LEU A 394 9.73 -1.27 -15.55
C LEU A 394 10.06 -2.38 -14.55
N CYS A 395 10.34 -2.01 -13.30
CA CYS A 395 10.57 -2.98 -12.23
C CYS A 395 9.26 -3.66 -11.82
N SER A 396 9.26 -4.99 -11.70
CA SER A 396 8.09 -5.76 -11.23
C SER A 396 7.64 -5.40 -9.80
N PHE A 397 8.51 -4.72 -9.02
CA PHE A 397 8.20 -4.26 -7.66
C PHE A 397 7.79 -2.78 -7.61
N GLN A 398 7.69 -2.12 -8.77
CA GLN A 398 7.05 -0.82 -8.85
C GLN A 398 5.53 -0.96 -8.71
N ARG A 399 4.88 -0.04 -8.00
CA ARG A 399 3.44 -0.13 -7.68
C ARG A 399 2.52 -0.20 -8.89
N THR A 400 2.91 0.43 -10.00
CA THR A 400 2.17 0.43 -11.27
C THR A 400 2.51 -0.77 -12.16
N ALA A 401 3.47 -1.61 -11.74
CA ALA A 401 3.88 -2.76 -12.52
C ALA A 401 2.81 -3.86 -12.50
N PRO A 402 2.73 -4.65 -13.57
CA PRO A 402 1.83 -5.78 -13.64
C PRO A 402 1.94 -6.71 -12.43
N ARG A 403 0.79 -7.03 -11.82
CA ARG A 403 0.63 -7.93 -10.67
C ARG A 403 1.52 -7.56 -9.46
N TRP A 404 1.88 -6.29 -9.29
CA TRP A 404 2.68 -5.81 -8.16
C TRP A 404 2.18 -6.37 -6.81
N LEU A 405 0.88 -6.26 -6.52
CA LEU A 405 0.31 -6.74 -5.27
C LEU A 405 0.47 -8.26 -5.11
N GLY A 406 0.30 -9.02 -6.19
CA GLY A 406 0.52 -10.46 -6.21
C GLY A 406 1.98 -10.82 -5.90
N HIS A 407 2.94 -10.09 -6.48
CA HIS A 407 4.36 -10.25 -6.14
C HIS A 407 4.62 -9.98 -4.67
N MET A 408 4.06 -8.89 -4.09
CA MET A 408 4.25 -8.55 -2.68
C MET A 408 3.69 -9.61 -1.74
N LEU A 409 2.44 -10.04 -1.96
CA LEU A 409 1.78 -11.04 -1.11
C LEU A 409 2.45 -12.41 -1.19
N LYS A 410 2.79 -12.88 -2.40
CA LYS A 410 3.43 -14.19 -2.57
C LYS A 410 4.88 -14.21 -2.10
N MET A 411 5.60 -13.09 -2.25
CA MET A 411 6.94 -12.97 -1.68
C MET A 411 6.87 -13.01 -0.16
N GLN A 412 5.93 -12.28 0.44
CA GLN A 412 5.70 -12.30 1.88
C GLN A 412 5.34 -13.69 2.38
N GLU A 413 4.47 -14.43 1.69
CA GLU A 413 4.18 -15.84 1.99
C GLU A 413 5.47 -16.69 1.97
N GLY A 414 6.29 -16.57 0.93
CA GLY A 414 7.55 -17.31 0.80
C GLY A 414 8.54 -17.01 1.94
N VAL A 415 8.63 -15.74 2.35
CA VAL A 415 9.47 -15.30 3.46
C VAL A 415 8.94 -15.80 4.82
N GLU A 416 7.65 -15.66 5.08
CA GLU A 416 7.05 -16.00 6.38
C GLU A 416 6.97 -17.51 6.61
N THR A 417 6.74 -18.27 5.55
CA THR A 417 6.74 -19.75 5.59
C THR A 417 8.14 -20.33 5.46
N GLY A 418 9.12 -19.56 4.98
CA GLY A 418 10.48 -20.03 4.71
C GLY A 418 10.59 -20.95 3.48
N ALA A 419 9.54 -21.08 2.66
CA ALA A 419 9.51 -21.95 1.49
C ALA A 419 9.42 -21.12 0.19
N TRP A 420 10.57 -20.83 -0.43
CA TRP A 420 10.65 -19.91 -1.56
C TRP A 420 9.99 -20.42 -2.85
N ALA A 421 9.97 -21.75 -3.05
CA ALA A 421 9.32 -22.41 -4.19
C ALA A 421 7.88 -21.94 -4.44
N ARG A 422 7.15 -21.51 -3.39
CA ARG A 422 5.79 -20.96 -3.53
C ARG A 422 5.77 -19.65 -4.32
N TYR A 423 6.72 -18.75 -4.02
CA TYR A 423 6.86 -17.49 -4.75
C TYR A 423 7.42 -17.73 -6.14
N GLU A 424 8.49 -18.52 -6.23
CA GLU A 424 9.18 -18.84 -7.48
C GLU A 424 8.25 -19.53 -8.49
N GLY A 425 7.46 -20.51 -8.05
CA GLY A 425 6.45 -21.17 -8.87
C GLY A 425 5.36 -20.21 -9.35
N TRP A 426 4.96 -19.25 -8.51
CA TRP A 426 4.01 -18.21 -8.89
C TRP A 426 4.59 -17.26 -9.95
N VAL A 427 5.83 -16.78 -9.78
CA VAL A 427 6.49 -15.92 -10.78
C VAL A 427 6.65 -16.65 -12.11
N ARG A 428 7.11 -17.90 -12.10
CA ARG A 428 7.25 -18.71 -13.33
C ARG A 428 5.91 -18.96 -14.01
N ARG A 429 4.83 -19.18 -13.25
CA ARG A 429 3.47 -19.36 -13.80
C ARG A 429 3.00 -18.16 -14.61
N PHE A 430 3.40 -16.94 -14.24
CA PHE A 430 2.98 -15.70 -14.91
C PHE A 430 4.08 -15.03 -15.74
N SER A 431 5.26 -15.63 -15.84
CA SER A 431 6.33 -15.12 -16.70
C SER A 431 5.88 -15.11 -18.17
N GLY A 432 5.96 -13.94 -18.81
CA GLY A 432 5.52 -13.76 -20.19
C GLY A 432 4.00 -13.76 -20.40
N VAL A 433 3.19 -13.80 -19.33
CA VAL A 433 1.73 -13.74 -19.40
C VAL A 433 1.28 -12.27 -19.28
N PRO A 434 0.68 -11.64 -20.31
CA PRO A 434 0.14 -10.29 -20.17
C PRO A 434 -0.99 -10.24 -19.15
N GLU A 435 -1.17 -9.11 -18.48
CA GLU A 435 -2.38 -8.87 -17.69
C GLU A 435 -3.63 -8.89 -18.57
N CYS A 436 -4.73 -9.34 -17.96
CA CYS A 436 -6.06 -9.32 -18.52
C CYS A 436 -6.44 -7.87 -18.80
N ALA A 437 -6.70 -7.58 -20.07
CA ALA A 437 -7.16 -6.27 -20.52
C ALA A 437 -8.61 -5.95 -20.10
N LYS A 438 -9.27 -6.87 -19.37
CA LYS A 438 -10.66 -6.77 -18.93
C LYS A 438 -11.60 -6.43 -20.10
N GLU A 439 -12.32 -5.32 -20.00
CA GLU A 439 -13.23 -4.79 -21.01
C GLU A 439 -12.53 -4.10 -22.20
N GLU A 440 -11.20 -3.95 -22.19
CA GLU A 440 -10.44 -3.43 -23.33
C GLU A 440 -10.22 -4.50 -24.39
N GLN A 441 -10.30 -4.09 -25.65
CA GLN A 441 -10.01 -4.95 -26.79
C GLN A 441 -8.53 -4.85 -27.14
N VAL A 442 -7.87 -6.00 -27.22
CA VAL A 442 -6.42 -6.09 -27.50
C VAL A 442 -6.15 -7.11 -28.59
N GLY A 443 -5.31 -6.73 -29.55
CA GLY A 443 -4.86 -7.60 -30.66
C GLY A 443 -3.48 -8.19 -30.40
N GLY A 444 -3.06 -9.12 -31.27
CA GLY A 444 -1.73 -9.73 -31.23
C GLY A 444 -1.44 -10.51 -29.94
N ARG A 445 -2.45 -11.13 -29.33
CA ARG A 445 -2.32 -11.90 -28.09
C ARG A 445 -2.72 -13.36 -28.28
N ARG A 446 -2.24 -14.21 -27.38
CA ARG A 446 -2.69 -15.59 -27.29
C ARG A 446 -4.03 -15.65 -26.59
N TRP A 447 -4.95 -16.46 -27.10
CA TRP A 447 -6.29 -16.63 -26.55
C TRP A 447 -6.65 -18.11 -26.37
N TYR A 448 -7.59 -18.36 -25.47
CA TYR A 448 -8.27 -19.62 -25.23
C TYR A 448 -9.77 -19.44 -25.48
N GLY A 449 -10.53 -20.53 -25.64
CA GLY A 449 -11.99 -20.50 -25.80
C GLY A 449 -12.46 -20.47 -27.25
N TRP A 450 -13.43 -19.63 -27.57
CA TRP A 450 -14.11 -19.56 -28.89
C TRP A 450 -14.15 -18.13 -29.39
N ASP A 451 -14.41 -17.91 -30.69
CA ASP A 451 -14.48 -16.55 -31.26
C ASP A 451 -15.46 -15.63 -30.52
N ASP A 452 -16.64 -16.14 -30.17
CA ASP A 452 -17.67 -15.42 -29.41
C ASP A 452 -17.42 -15.37 -27.90
N CYS A 453 -16.45 -16.14 -27.38
CA CYS A 453 -16.13 -16.23 -25.95
C CYS A 453 -14.63 -16.44 -25.73
N THR A 454 -13.86 -15.37 -25.86
CA THR A 454 -12.39 -15.44 -25.75
C THR A 454 -11.90 -15.29 -24.31
N ILE A 455 -10.84 -16.03 -23.98
CA ILE A 455 -10.27 -16.12 -22.64
C ILE A 455 -8.79 -15.77 -22.73
N CYS A 456 -8.36 -14.71 -22.05
CA CYS A 456 -6.95 -14.33 -22.05
C CYS A 456 -6.10 -15.34 -21.24
N PRO A 457 -4.77 -15.40 -21.44
CA PRO A 457 -3.92 -16.38 -20.78
C PRO A 457 -3.91 -16.23 -19.25
N GLU A 458 -4.06 -15.00 -18.74
CA GLU A 458 -4.17 -14.78 -17.30
C GLU A 458 -5.44 -15.41 -16.72
N CYS A 459 -6.63 -15.09 -17.25
CA CYS A 459 -7.88 -15.68 -16.76
C CYS A 459 -7.95 -17.19 -16.97
N TRP A 460 -7.34 -17.69 -18.05
CA TRP A 460 -7.20 -19.12 -18.26
C TRP A 460 -6.42 -19.77 -17.11
N LEU A 461 -5.26 -19.21 -16.77
CA LEU A 461 -4.43 -19.73 -15.69
C LEU A 461 -5.11 -19.56 -14.34
N THR A 462 -5.63 -18.38 -13.99
CA THR A 462 -6.12 -18.07 -12.63
C THR A 462 -7.49 -18.67 -12.29
N HIS A 463 -8.27 -19.11 -13.28
CA HIS A 463 -9.64 -19.60 -13.04
C HIS A 463 -9.97 -20.82 -13.88
N CYS A 464 -9.98 -20.68 -15.21
CA CYS A 464 -10.55 -21.70 -16.09
C CYS A 464 -9.85 -23.06 -15.98
N LYS A 465 -8.51 -23.04 -15.97
CA LYS A 465 -7.68 -24.24 -15.83
C LYS A 465 -7.87 -24.92 -14.47
N GLU A 466 -8.03 -24.14 -13.40
CA GLU A 466 -8.24 -24.67 -12.05
C GLU A 466 -9.60 -25.36 -11.93
N VAL A 467 -10.66 -24.71 -12.43
CA VAL A 467 -12.02 -25.29 -12.46
C VAL A 467 -12.05 -26.58 -13.29
N LEU A 468 -11.42 -26.59 -14.47
CA LEU A 468 -11.31 -27.80 -15.29
C LEU A 468 -10.54 -28.93 -14.58
N SER A 469 -9.48 -28.59 -13.85
CA SER A 469 -8.64 -29.59 -13.14
C SER A 469 -9.35 -30.17 -11.91
N ALA A 470 -10.29 -29.43 -11.32
CA ALA A 470 -11.08 -29.87 -10.17
C ALA A 470 -12.32 -30.71 -10.53
N ALA A 471 -12.69 -30.78 -11.82
CA ALA A 471 -13.87 -31.49 -12.27
C ALA A 471 -13.73 -33.02 -12.10
N PRO A 472 -14.81 -33.76 -11.77
CA PRO A 472 -14.76 -35.21 -11.59
C PRO A 472 -14.26 -35.98 -12.83
N ALA A 473 -13.47 -37.02 -12.59
CA ALA A 473 -12.96 -37.91 -13.63
C ALA A 473 -14.14 -38.56 -14.40
N GLY A 474 -14.31 -38.20 -15.67
CA GLY A 474 -15.42 -38.64 -16.53
C GLY A 474 -16.25 -37.50 -17.12
N VAL A 475 -16.31 -36.35 -16.46
CA VAL A 475 -16.88 -35.08 -17.00
C VAL A 475 -15.81 -34.32 -17.77
N ALA A 476 -14.55 -34.45 -17.36
CA ALA A 476 -13.37 -33.82 -17.94
C ALA A 476 -12.91 -34.41 -19.29
N LYS A 477 -13.81 -34.66 -20.25
CA LYS A 477 -13.41 -34.44 -21.65
C LYS A 477 -13.38 -32.93 -21.79
N GLY A 478 -12.18 -32.35 -21.81
CA GLY A 478 -12.01 -30.90 -21.89
C GLY A 478 -12.97 -30.27 -22.90
N LEU A 479 -13.47 -29.07 -22.58
CA LEU A 479 -14.30 -28.32 -23.52
C LEU A 479 -13.50 -28.13 -24.82
N ASP A 480 -14.10 -28.51 -25.95
CA ASP A 480 -13.45 -28.35 -27.26
C ASP A 480 -13.38 -26.86 -27.59
N MET A 481 -12.17 -26.28 -27.51
CA MET A 481 -11.92 -24.87 -27.71
C MET A 481 -11.32 -24.63 -29.09
N GLU A 482 -11.83 -23.63 -29.81
CA GLU A 482 -11.27 -23.18 -31.08
C GLU A 482 -9.87 -22.58 -30.90
N PHE A 483 -9.71 -21.80 -29.82
CA PHE A 483 -8.44 -21.26 -29.39
C PHE A 483 -7.94 -22.07 -28.19
N ASP A 484 -6.73 -22.61 -28.30
CA ASP A 484 -6.01 -23.25 -27.21
C ASP A 484 -4.59 -22.68 -27.15
N GLY A 485 -4.48 -21.43 -26.65
CA GLY A 485 -3.23 -20.68 -26.62
C GLY A 485 -2.75 -20.16 -27.99
N ARG A 486 -3.66 -20.07 -28.97
CA ARG A 486 -3.36 -19.59 -30.33
C ARG A 486 -3.22 -18.08 -30.36
N LEU A 487 -2.25 -17.58 -31.14
CA LEU A 487 -2.08 -16.15 -31.38
C LEU A 487 -3.18 -15.67 -32.34
N VAL A 488 -3.93 -14.66 -31.91
CA VAL A 488 -4.98 -14.00 -32.71
C VAL A 488 -4.53 -12.56 -32.95
N ALA A 489 -4.49 -12.15 -34.22
CA ALA A 489 -4.02 -10.82 -34.60
C ALA A 489 -5.09 -9.76 -34.34
N GLU A 490 -6.35 -10.12 -34.58
CA GLU A 490 -7.52 -9.30 -34.38
C GLU A 490 -7.71 -8.92 -32.91
N THR A 491 -8.34 -7.76 -32.70
CA THR A 491 -8.67 -7.29 -31.36
C THR A 491 -9.78 -8.14 -30.76
N ARG A 492 -9.57 -8.59 -29.53
CA ARG A 492 -10.51 -9.40 -28.75
C ARG A 492 -10.58 -8.90 -27.30
N MET A 493 -11.72 -9.12 -26.65
CA MET A 493 -11.98 -8.77 -25.26
C MET A 493 -12.05 -10.05 -24.42
N CYS A 494 -11.41 -10.07 -23.26
CA CYS A 494 -11.54 -11.21 -22.36
C CYS A 494 -12.96 -11.32 -21.81
N CYS A 495 -13.57 -12.50 -21.90
CA CYS A 495 -14.87 -12.75 -21.29
C CYS A 495 -14.74 -13.12 -19.81
N MET A 496 -13.63 -13.72 -19.40
CA MET A 496 -13.48 -14.33 -18.07
C MET A 496 -13.00 -13.38 -16.96
N TYR A 497 -12.94 -12.09 -17.22
CA TYR A 497 -12.71 -11.12 -16.14
C TYR A 497 -14.00 -10.87 -15.32
N SER A 498 -15.19 -11.06 -15.92
CA SER A 498 -16.48 -10.91 -15.23
C SER A 498 -16.73 -12.09 -14.27
N PRO A 499 -17.15 -11.83 -13.02
CA PRO A 499 -17.56 -12.88 -12.08
C PRO A 499 -18.71 -13.74 -12.62
N ARG A 500 -19.71 -13.14 -13.27
CA ARG A 500 -20.82 -13.89 -13.87
C ARG A 500 -20.37 -14.79 -15.01
N MET A 501 -19.44 -14.34 -15.85
CA MET A 501 -18.86 -15.18 -16.90
C MET A 501 -18.06 -16.36 -16.31
N ARG A 502 -17.37 -16.15 -15.19
CA ARG A 502 -16.67 -17.22 -14.46
C ARG A 502 -17.63 -18.26 -13.87
N GLN A 503 -18.80 -17.84 -13.40
CA GLN A 503 -19.87 -18.75 -12.97
C GLN A 503 -20.40 -19.56 -14.15
N LYS A 504 -20.71 -18.90 -15.28
CA LYS A 504 -21.15 -19.57 -16.51
C LYS A 504 -20.10 -20.54 -17.06
N TRP A 505 -18.81 -20.24 -16.87
CA TRP A 505 -17.73 -21.17 -17.18
C TRP A 505 -17.81 -22.44 -16.31
N ALA A 506 -17.99 -22.31 -14.99
CA ALA A 506 -18.16 -23.46 -14.12
C ALA A 506 -19.39 -24.30 -14.52
N GLU A 507 -20.52 -23.65 -14.81
CA GLU A 507 -21.73 -24.32 -15.33
C GLU A 507 -21.46 -25.09 -16.63
N ALA A 508 -20.65 -24.53 -17.54
CA ALA A 508 -20.27 -25.17 -18.80
C ALA A 508 -19.36 -26.39 -18.58
N VAL A 509 -18.43 -26.30 -17.62
CA VAL A 509 -17.58 -27.44 -17.22
C VAL A 509 -18.44 -28.57 -16.65
N ASP A 510 -19.37 -28.25 -15.74
CA ASP A 510 -20.27 -29.25 -15.13
C ASP A 510 -21.19 -29.92 -16.16
N ALA A 511 -21.67 -29.15 -17.14
CA ALA A 511 -22.50 -29.65 -18.24
C ALA A 511 -21.71 -30.40 -19.34
N GLY A 512 -20.38 -30.30 -19.34
CA GLY A 512 -19.53 -30.82 -20.42
C GLY A 512 -19.80 -30.17 -21.79
N SER A 513 -20.36 -28.95 -21.81
CA SER A 513 -20.76 -28.25 -23.04
C SER A 513 -20.66 -26.73 -22.89
N ALA A 514 -20.06 -26.08 -23.87
CA ALA A 514 -19.85 -24.64 -23.88
C ALA A 514 -21.00 -23.83 -24.52
N SER A 515 -22.02 -24.48 -25.10
CA SER A 515 -23.02 -23.80 -25.93
C SER A 515 -23.72 -22.64 -25.22
N ALA A 516 -24.20 -22.86 -23.99
CA ALA A 516 -24.89 -21.82 -23.21
C ALA A 516 -23.95 -20.67 -22.80
N LEU A 517 -22.68 -20.98 -22.53
CA LEU A 517 -21.67 -19.98 -22.21
C LEU A 517 -21.37 -19.09 -23.44
N VAL A 518 -21.17 -19.71 -24.61
CA VAL A 518 -20.87 -19.00 -25.86
C VAL A 518 -22.06 -18.14 -26.31
N GLU A 519 -23.29 -18.65 -26.18
CA GLU A 519 -24.50 -17.89 -26.48
C GLU A 519 -24.64 -16.65 -25.57
N PHE A 520 -24.42 -16.84 -24.27
CA PHE A 520 -24.45 -15.72 -23.32
C PHE A 520 -23.33 -14.72 -23.58
N ALA A 521 -22.12 -15.17 -23.93
CA ALA A 521 -21.00 -14.30 -24.29
C ALA A 521 -21.33 -13.43 -25.52
N ARG A 522 -22.00 -14.01 -26.54
CA ARG A 522 -22.48 -13.28 -27.72
C ARG A 522 -23.51 -12.20 -27.35
N GLN A 523 -24.47 -12.53 -26.48
CA GLN A 523 -25.43 -11.55 -25.95
C GLN A 523 -24.68 -10.41 -25.22
N ARG A 524 -23.73 -10.76 -24.36
CA ARG A 524 -22.91 -9.80 -23.60
C ARG A 524 -22.10 -8.88 -24.53
N HIS A 525 -21.50 -9.41 -25.60
CA HIS A 525 -20.83 -8.59 -26.61
C HIS A 525 -21.80 -7.62 -27.31
N GLY A 526 -23.02 -8.04 -27.59
CA GLY A 526 -24.07 -7.15 -28.11
C GLY A 526 -24.41 -6.00 -27.15
N VAL A 527 -24.45 -6.25 -25.83
CA VAL A 527 -24.63 -5.21 -24.82
C VAL A 527 -23.41 -4.28 -24.77
N TYR A 528 -22.20 -4.83 -24.73
CA TYR A 528 -20.94 -4.07 -24.70
C TYR A 528 -20.86 -3.01 -25.82
N VAL A 529 -21.22 -3.38 -27.05
CA VAL A 529 -21.19 -2.45 -28.20
C VAL A 529 -22.16 -1.29 -28.01
N ARG A 530 -23.33 -1.53 -27.40
CA ARG A 530 -24.35 -0.51 -27.15
C ARG A 530 -24.10 0.31 -25.90
N THR A 531 -23.32 -0.20 -24.94
CA THR A 531 -23.06 0.45 -23.65
C THR A 531 -21.63 0.96 -23.53
N VAL A 532 -20.65 0.08 -23.29
CA VAL A 532 -19.27 0.43 -22.95
C VAL A 532 -18.61 1.30 -24.03
N LEU A 533 -18.78 0.95 -25.32
CA LEU A 533 -18.22 1.76 -26.40
C LEU A 533 -18.86 3.15 -26.48
N GLN A 534 -20.17 3.26 -26.21
CA GLN A 534 -20.87 4.54 -26.17
C GLN A 534 -20.41 5.40 -24.98
N VAL A 535 -20.21 4.79 -23.81
CA VAL A 535 -19.67 5.49 -22.63
C VAL A 535 -18.26 6.00 -22.90
N LYS A 536 -17.39 5.19 -23.51
CA LYS A 536 -16.03 5.62 -23.91
C LYS A 536 -16.05 6.79 -24.89
N MET A 537 -16.94 6.74 -25.89
CA MET A 537 -17.12 7.84 -26.84
C MET A 537 -17.57 9.13 -26.15
N LEU A 538 -18.60 9.07 -25.30
CA LEU A 538 -19.10 10.23 -24.56
C LEU A 538 -18.02 10.84 -23.66
N ARG A 539 -17.27 9.99 -22.95
CA ARG A 539 -16.18 10.45 -22.09
C ARG A 539 -15.04 11.10 -22.89
N GLY A 540 -14.66 10.53 -24.03
CA GLY A 540 -13.68 11.13 -24.93
C GLY A 540 -14.12 12.49 -25.46
N MET A 541 -15.42 12.67 -25.76
CA MET A 541 -15.98 13.97 -26.12
C MET A 541 -15.91 14.98 -24.97
N GLN A 542 -16.22 14.57 -23.74
CA GLN A 542 -16.11 15.44 -22.55
C GLN A 542 -14.66 15.86 -22.29
N GLU A 543 -13.70 14.95 -22.42
CA GLU A 543 -12.27 15.24 -22.24
C GLU A 543 -11.76 16.24 -23.28
N MET A 544 -12.13 16.08 -24.56
CA MET A 544 -11.79 17.06 -25.60
C MET A 544 -12.42 18.43 -25.34
N GLN A 545 -13.69 18.49 -24.92
CA GLN A 545 -14.36 19.75 -24.57
C GLN A 545 -13.67 20.43 -23.37
N MET A 546 -13.28 19.66 -22.36
CA MET A 546 -12.56 20.18 -21.19
C MET A 546 -11.16 20.69 -21.55
N MET A 547 -10.42 19.98 -22.40
CA MET A 547 -9.13 20.47 -22.91
C MET A 547 -9.27 21.78 -23.70
N ASN A 548 -10.27 21.88 -24.57
CA ASN A 548 -10.54 23.12 -25.31
C ASN A 548 -10.91 24.28 -24.38
N ALA A 549 -11.71 24.02 -23.33
CA ALA A 549 -12.05 25.02 -22.32
C ALA A 549 -10.83 25.48 -21.51
N MET A 550 -9.96 24.55 -21.11
CA MET A 550 -8.71 24.88 -20.41
C MET A 550 -7.77 25.71 -21.29
N HIS A 551 -7.65 25.35 -22.58
CA HIS A 551 -6.88 26.13 -23.54
C HIS A 551 -7.41 27.57 -23.66
N ALA A 552 -8.74 27.74 -23.76
CA ALA A 552 -9.35 29.07 -23.75
C ALA A 552 -9.05 29.83 -22.44
N GLY A 553 -9.08 29.16 -21.29
CA GLY A 553 -8.69 29.75 -20.00
C GLY A 553 -7.24 30.25 -19.98
N MET A 554 -6.30 29.46 -20.52
CA MET A 554 -4.89 29.85 -20.64
C MET A 554 -4.71 31.06 -21.56
N MET A 555 -5.42 31.09 -22.70
CA MET A 555 -5.41 32.24 -23.60
C MET A 555 -6.00 33.49 -22.94
N SER A 556 -7.07 33.36 -22.15
CA SER A 556 -7.65 34.47 -21.39
C SER A 556 -6.61 35.13 -20.47
N VAL A 557 -5.89 34.34 -19.68
CA VAL A 557 -4.85 34.85 -18.77
C VAL A 557 -3.71 35.53 -19.54
N THR A 558 -3.31 34.93 -20.67
CA THR A 558 -2.22 35.48 -21.51
C THR A 558 -2.60 36.86 -22.06
N TYR A 559 -3.78 37.00 -22.65
CA TYR A 559 -4.26 38.28 -23.18
C TYR A 559 -4.52 39.31 -22.09
N GLN A 560 -5.01 38.88 -20.91
CA GLN A 560 -5.17 39.76 -19.75
C GLN A 560 -3.82 40.30 -19.25
N GLY A 561 -2.75 39.51 -19.30
CA GLY A 561 -1.39 39.97 -19.00
C GLY A 561 -0.89 41.03 -19.99
N ILE A 562 -1.20 40.86 -21.29
CA ILE A 562 -0.86 41.84 -22.33
C ILE A 562 -1.64 43.15 -22.14
N GLU A 563 -2.94 43.08 -21.86
CA GLU A 563 -3.77 44.23 -21.49
C GLU A 563 -3.15 44.99 -20.30
N GLY A 564 -2.84 44.27 -19.22
CA GLY A 564 -2.25 44.86 -18.02
C GLY A 564 -0.95 45.63 -18.31
N MET A 565 -0.07 45.06 -19.15
CA MET A 565 1.16 45.74 -19.56
C MET A 565 0.89 47.02 -20.34
N ARG A 566 -0.04 46.99 -21.31
CA ARG A 566 -0.38 48.17 -22.13
C ARG A 566 -1.04 49.30 -21.35
N VAL A 567 -1.92 48.95 -20.41
CA VAL A 567 -2.57 49.90 -19.52
C VAL A 567 -1.53 50.57 -18.61
N VAL A 568 -0.63 49.79 -18.00
CA VAL A 568 0.43 50.31 -17.13
C VAL A 568 1.45 51.16 -17.90
N SER A 569 1.80 50.79 -19.13
CA SER A 569 2.72 51.57 -19.97
C SER A 569 2.09 52.82 -20.60
N GLY A 570 0.77 53.04 -20.42
CA GLY A 570 0.05 54.16 -21.00
C GLY A 570 0.00 54.14 -22.53
N THR A 571 0.15 52.97 -23.15
CA THR A 571 0.16 52.78 -24.61
C THR A 571 -1.22 52.36 -25.14
N THR A 572 -2.29 52.81 -24.47
CA THR A 572 -3.66 52.57 -24.93
C THR A 572 -4.04 53.59 -26.01
N ASP A 573 -4.97 53.24 -26.89
CA ASP A 573 -5.41 54.10 -28.00
C ASP A 573 -6.53 55.08 -27.63
N GLY A 574 -6.99 55.04 -26.37
CA GLY A 574 -8.00 55.93 -25.81
C GLY A 574 -9.44 55.57 -26.14
N TYR A 575 -9.68 54.43 -26.79
CA TYR A 575 -11.03 53.91 -27.08
C TYR A 575 -11.36 52.71 -26.20
N GLU A 576 -12.67 52.49 -25.96
CA GLU A 576 -13.15 51.27 -25.32
C GLU A 576 -13.41 50.19 -26.36
N HIS A 577 -12.90 48.99 -26.09
CA HIS A 577 -12.97 47.82 -26.96
C HIS A 577 -13.85 46.75 -26.31
N GLY A 578 -14.76 46.14 -27.08
CA GLY A 578 -15.63 45.09 -26.56
C GLY A 578 -17.07 45.18 -27.07
N SER A 579 -18.01 44.69 -26.26
CA SER A 579 -19.44 44.70 -26.59
C SER A 579 -20.29 44.62 -25.34
N ALA A 580 -21.60 44.87 -25.46
CA ALA A 580 -22.55 44.73 -24.36
C ALA A 580 -22.59 43.31 -23.75
N ALA A 581 -22.16 42.28 -24.48
CA ALA A 581 -22.10 40.91 -23.98
C ALA A 581 -20.80 40.59 -23.22
N LEU A 582 -19.68 41.19 -23.64
CA LEU A 582 -18.34 40.92 -23.08
C LEU A 582 -17.92 41.91 -21.98
N GLY A 583 -18.51 43.11 -21.99
CA GLY A 583 -17.98 44.28 -21.28
C GLY A 583 -17.13 45.16 -22.19
N TRP A 584 -16.83 46.36 -21.71
CA TRP A 584 -15.97 47.34 -22.38
C TRP A 584 -14.61 47.38 -21.67
N HIS A 585 -13.53 47.33 -22.46
CA HIS A 585 -12.15 47.20 -21.99
C HIS A 585 -11.27 48.30 -22.59
N ALA A 586 -10.18 48.65 -21.90
CA ALA A 586 -9.28 49.72 -22.35
C ALA A 586 -8.40 49.32 -23.56
N THR A 587 -8.35 48.03 -23.93
CA THR A 587 -7.62 47.53 -25.10
C THR A 587 -8.35 46.36 -25.78
N ASP A 588 -8.05 46.14 -27.06
CA ASP A 588 -8.50 44.97 -27.85
C ASP A 588 -8.12 43.63 -27.18
N GLU A 589 -6.94 43.58 -26.54
CA GLU A 589 -6.48 42.39 -25.82
C GLU A 589 -7.35 42.09 -24.59
N GLY A 590 -7.86 43.12 -23.89
CA GLY A 590 -8.81 42.95 -22.79
C GLY A 590 -10.14 42.36 -23.25
N ALA A 591 -10.68 42.86 -24.36
CA ALA A 591 -11.88 42.30 -24.98
C ALA A 591 -11.66 40.85 -25.45
N THR A 592 -10.48 40.55 -25.99
CA THR A 592 -10.08 39.20 -26.40
C THR A 592 -9.94 38.26 -25.20
N ALA A 593 -9.36 38.74 -24.09
CA ALA A 593 -9.25 37.98 -22.84
C ALA A 593 -10.63 37.62 -22.26
N ALA A 594 -11.58 38.56 -22.31
CA ALA A 594 -12.96 38.34 -21.88
C ALA A 594 -13.68 37.31 -22.77
N ALA A 595 -13.53 37.39 -24.09
CA ALA A 595 -14.11 36.40 -25.02
C ALA A 595 -13.59 34.98 -24.75
N PHE A 596 -12.29 34.82 -24.50
CA PHE A 596 -11.72 33.53 -24.12
C PHE A 596 -12.20 33.03 -22.75
N ARG A 597 -12.52 33.93 -21.82
CA ARG A 597 -13.09 33.59 -20.51
C ARG A 597 -14.51 33.03 -20.64
N ASP A 598 -15.34 33.64 -21.48
CA ASP A 598 -16.68 33.13 -21.78
C ASP A 598 -16.64 31.79 -22.52
N GLN A 599 -15.68 31.63 -23.45
CA GLN A 599 -15.44 30.36 -24.12
C GLN A 599 -15.00 29.26 -23.15
N MET A 600 -14.16 29.58 -22.15
CA MET A 600 -13.79 28.66 -21.08
C MET A 600 -15.01 28.27 -20.25
N SER A 601 -15.78 29.25 -19.78
CA SER A 601 -16.96 29.02 -18.94
C SER A 601 -18.01 28.14 -19.63
N SER A 602 -18.35 28.48 -20.88
CA SER A 602 -19.32 27.73 -21.68
C SER A 602 -18.82 26.32 -22.03
N GLY A 603 -17.56 26.17 -22.42
CA GLY A 603 -16.96 24.85 -22.67
C GLY A 603 -16.93 23.96 -21.43
N MET A 604 -16.62 24.52 -20.25
CA MET A 604 -16.61 23.79 -18.98
C MET A 604 -18.02 23.36 -18.55
N SER A 605 -19.02 24.19 -18.80
CA SER A 605 -20.43 23.88 -18.54
C SER A 605 -20.94 22.75 -19.45
N GLN A 606 -20.61 22.78 -20.73
CA GLN A 606 -21.01 21.74 -21.69
C GLN A 606 -20.37 20.40 -21.39
N ALA A 607 -19.07 20.39 -21.06
CA ALA A 607 -18.35 19.19 -20.66
C ALA A 607 -18.97 18.53 -19.41
N ASN A 608 -19.51 19.36 -18.49
CA ASN A 608 -20.18 18.91 -17.26
C ASN A 608 -21.71 18.84 -17.37
N SER A 609 -22.26 18.65 -18.57
CA SER A 609 -23.70 18.56 -18.78
C SER A 609 -24.35 17.38 -18.02
N ALA A 610 -25.35 17.67 -17.19
CA ALA A 610 -26.07 16.68 -16.40
C ALA A 610 -26.73 15.57 -17.25
N SER A 611 -27.18 15.90 -18.46
CA SER A 611 -27.75 14.94 -19.41
C SER A 611 -26.75 13.89 -19.88
N THR A 612 -25.52 14.31 -20.20
CA THR A 612 -24.42 13.40 -20.59
C THR A 612 -24.07 12.47 -19.44
N TRP A 613 -23.95 13.01 -18.22
CA TRP A 613 -23.72 12.22 -17.02
C TRP A 613 -24.84 11.20 -16.75
N MET A 614 -26.11 11.61 -16.87
CA MET A 614 -27.25 10.72 -16.70
C MET A 614 -27.27 9.61 -17.77
N ARG A 615 -26.92 9.94 -19.02
CA ARG A 615 -26.83 8.95 -20.10
C ARG A 615 -25.72 7.93 -19.85
N MET A 616 -24.52 8.38 -19.43
CA MET A 616 -23.43 7.47 -19.08
C MET A 616 -23.80 6.57 -17.90
N ALA A 617 -24.50 7.10 -16.89
CA ALA A 617 -24.98 6.33 -15.75
C ALA A 617 -25.97 5.24 -16.18
N GLN A 618 -26.94 5.57 -17.04
CA GLN A 618 -27.90 4.59 -17.58
C GLN A 618 -27.18 3.45 -18.32
N LEU A 619 -26.27 3.79 -19.24
CA LEU A 619 -25.53 2.80 -20.03
C LEU A 619 -24.64 1.91 -19.14
N THR A 620 -24.08 2.47 -18.07
CA THR A 620 -23.29 1.72 -17.09
C THR A 620 -24.17 0.74 -16.29
N THR A 621 -25.40 1.12 -15.95
CA THR A 621 -26.37 0.22 -15.31
C THR A 621 -26.73 -0.93 -16.23
N GLU A 622 -27.02 -0.66 -17.51
CA GLU A 622 -27.30 -1.71 -18.51
C GLU A 622 -26.12 -2.68 -18.66
N TRP A 623 -24.87 -2.20 -18.57
CA TRP A 623 -23.70 -3.08 -18.58
C TRP A 623 -23.59 -3.97 -17.33
N LYS A 624 -23.89 -3.42 -16.15
CA LYS A 624 -23.86 -4.17 -14.89
C LYS A 624 -24.85 -5.33 -14.86
N GLU A 625 -25.92 -5.28 -15.66
CA GLU A 625 -26.88 -6.39 -15.77
C GLU A 625 -26.28 -7.65 -16.41
N VAL A 626 -25.12 -7.59 -17.07
CA VAL A 626 -24.46 -8.73 -17.72
C VAL A 626 -23.06 -9.06 -17.17
N GLU A 627 -22.59 -8.31 -16.18
CA GLU A 627 -21.30 -8.52 -15.49
C GLU A 627 -21.45 -9.32 -14.21
#